data_AF-A0A945USV5-F1
#
_entry.id   AF-A0A945USV5-F1
#
_cell.length_a   1.000
_cell.length_b   1.000
_cell.length_c   1.000
_cell.angle_alpha   90.00
_cell.angle_beta   90.00
_cell.angle_gamma   90.00
#
_symmetry.space_group_name_H-M   'P 1'
#
loop_
_entity.id
_entity.type
_entity.pdbx_description
1 polymer ?
#
loop_
_entity_poly.entity_id
_entity_poly.type
_entity_poly.pdbx_seq_one_letter_code
_entity_poly.pdbx_strand_id
1 'polypeptide(L)'
;MLRISIEHSNRYRYTRPVELTKHRLMLRPSENHGLNILESSLEVSPLHQISWEHDVFDNSVAHLNFTEKTDELIITSRYELEQFNLNPFDFVMEIYTNDLPFAYRGDDAIDLQPFMQPQFPEAEAAVGEWLRPFLDAEGRGKTLDFLLATNSA
;
A
#
# COMPACT_ATOMS: atom_id res chain seq x y z
N MET A 1 -15.18 -17.53 0.67
CA MET A 1 -14.43 -17.13 1.89
C MET A 1 -13.16 -17.93 1.92
N LEU A 2 -12.02 -17.26 1.96
CA LEU A 2 -10.69 -17.87 2.08
C LEU A 2 -10.10 -17.43 3.42
N ARG A 3 -9.48 -18.37 4.15
CA ARG A 3 -8.67 -18.04 5.33
C ARG A 3 -7.21 -17.97 4.94
N ILE A 4 -6.56 -16.88 5.32
CA ILE A 4 -5.17 -16.60 4.98
C ILE A 4 -4.41 -16.34 6.27
N SER A 5 -3.34 -17.09 6.47
CA SER A 5 -2.35 -16.81 7.51
C SER A 5 -1.15 -16.12 6.84
N ILE A 6 -0.80 -14.93 7.32
CA ILE A 6 0.33 -14.16 6.83
C ILE A 6 1.34 -13.98 7.96
N GLU A 7 2.58 -14.36 7.72
CA GLU A 7 3.72 -13.99 8.55
C GLU A 7 4.72 -13.21 7.70
N HIS A 8 5.11 -12.04 8.19
CA HIS A 8 6.17 -11.24 7.60
C HIS A 8 7.22 -10.96 8.67
N SER A 9 8.45 -11.43 8.44
CA SER A 9 9.57 -11.25 9.35
C SER A 9 10.73 -10.57 8.64
N ASN A 10 11.14 -9.43 9.17
CA ASN A 10 12.32 -8.70 8.73
C ASN A 10 13.41 -8.78 9.79
N ARG A 11 14.63 -9.10 9.35
CA ARG A 11 15.79 -9.21 10.23
C ARG A 11 16.94 -8.39 9.67
N TYR A 12 17.32 -7.37 10.43
CA TYR A 12 18.45 -6.50 10.12
C TYR A 12 19.59 -6.83 11.06
N ARG A 13 20.78 -7.08 10.50
CA ARG A 13 22.00 -7.36 11.26
C ARG A 13 23.03 -6.29 11.00
N TYR A 14 23.63 -5.81 12.07
CA TYR A 14 24.64 -4.75 12.05
C TYR A 14 25.99 -5.35 12.43
N THR A 15 27.07 -4.84 11.82
CA THR A 15 28.43 -5.31 12.11
C THR A 15 28.94 -4.88 13.50
N ARG A 16 28.25 -3.95 14.15
CA ARG A 16 28.51 -3.46 15.50
C ARG A 16 27.20 -2.99 16.14
N PRO A 17 27.11 -2.92 17.48
CA PRO A 17 25.93 -2.38 18.14
C PRO A 17 25.61 -0.94 17.72
N VAL A 18 24.36 -0.71 17.33
CA VAL A 18 23.83 0.60 16.91
C VAL A 18 22.73 1.07 17.86
N GLU A 19 22.54 2.38 17.94
CA GLU A 19 21.36 2.98 18.57
C GLU A 19 20.27 3.11 17.50
N LEU A 20 19.12 2.50 17.73
CA LEU A 20 17.99 2.60 16.82
C LEU A 20 17.22 3.89 17.11
N THR A 21 16.97 4.69 16.08
CA THR A 21 16.06 5.83 16.18
C THR A 21 14.61 5.37 16.27
N LYS A 22 13.68 6.30 16.53
CA LYS A 22 12.24 6.00 16.49
C LYS A 22 11.85 5.36 15.15
N HIS A 23 11.13 4.25 15.19
CA HIS A 23 10.58 3.60 13.99
C HIS A 23 9.08 3.87 13.88
N ARG A 24 8.61 4.03 12.64
CA ARG A 24 7.19 4.17 12.29
C ARG A 24 6.82 3.02 11.38
N LEU A 25 5.92 2.16 11.82
CA LEU A 25 5.53 0.93 11.15
C LEU A 25 4.07 0.99 10.68
N MET A 26 3.85 0.62 9.42
CA MET A 26 2.54 0.46 8.78
C MET A 26 2.45 -0.97 8.25
N LEU A 27 2.26 -1.93 9.17
CA LEU A 27 2.31 -3.36 8.86
C LEU A 27 0.94 -4.03 8.89
N ARG A 28 -0.04 -3.41 9.57
CA ARG A 28 -1.39 -3.95 9.68
C ARG A 28 -2.13 -3.74 8.36
N PRO A 29 -2.65 -4.80 7.71
CA PRO A 29 -3.52 -4.65 6.55
C PRO A 29 -4.77 -3.82 6.89
N SER A 30 -5.30 -3.09 5.92
CA SER A 30 -6.56 -2.37 6.07
C SER A 30 -7.75 -3.32 5.92
N GLU A 31 -8.71 -3.24 6.84
CA GLU A 31 -9.96 -4.00 6.75
C GLU A 31 -10.97 -3.30 5.84
N ASN A 32 -11.78 -4.09 5.17
CA ASN A 32 -12.91 -3.62 4.38
C ASN A 32 -13.93 -4.74 4.19
N HIS A 33 -15.01 -4.49 3.45
CA HIS A 33 -16.04 -5.50 3.19
C HIS A 33 -15.53 -6.82 2.56
N GLY A 34 -14.37 -6.79 1.90
CA GLY A 34 -13.71 -7.94 1.30
C GLY A 34 -12.62 -8.58 2.17
N LEU A 35 -12.21 -7.97 3.29
CA LEU A 35 -11.11 -8.46 4.11
C LEU A 35 -11.28 -8.10 5.59
N ASN A 36 -11.38 -9.14 6.43
CA ASN A 36 -11.48 -9.02 7.88
C ASN A 36 -10.22 -9.58 8.55
N ILE A 37 -9.70 -8.89 9.56
CA ILE A 37 -8.62 -9.39 10.41
C ILE A 37 -9.23 -10.12 11.61
N LEU A 38 -8.97 -11.42 11.72
CA LEU A 38 -9.38 -12.23 12.85
C LEU A 38 -8.39 -12.10 14.01
N GLU A 39 -7.10 -12.14 13.70
CA GLU A 39 -6.02 -12.02 14.68
C GLU A 39 -4.85 -11.22 14.09
N SER A 40 -4.18 -10.44 14.93
CA SER A 40 -3.02 -9.63 14.56
C SER A 40 -2.03 -9.64 15.71
N SER A 41 -0.77 -9.93 15.44
CA SER A 41 0.32 -9.77 16.40
C SER A 41 1.54 -9.10 15.78
N LEU A 42 2.28 -8.39 16.63
CA LEU A 42 3.52 -7.72 16.28
C LEU A 42 4.56 -8.04 17.35
N GLU A 43 5.61 -8.74 16.95
CA GLU A 43 6.76 -9.08 17.78
C GLU A 43 7.97 -8.30 17.29
N VAL A 44 8.63 -7.58 18.20
CA VAL A 44 9.81 -6.78 17.86
C VAL A 44 10.91 -7.01 18.90
N SER A 45 12.13 -7.16 18.40
CA SER A 45 13.37 -7.22 19.19
C SER A 45 14.35 -6.22 18.61
N PRO A 46 15.06 -5.39 19.40
CA PRO A 46 15.27 -5.49 20.86
C PRO A 46 14.12 -4.88 21.69
N LEU A 47 14.32 -4.74 23.02
CA LEU A 47 13.31 -4.17 23.92
C LEU A 47 12.96 -2.74 23.49
N HIS A 48 11.66 -2.47 23.47
CA HIS A 48 11.12 -1.21 22.97
C HIS A 48 9.85 -0.84 23.71
N GLN A 49 9.50 0.44 23.62
CA GLN A 49 8.17 0.94 23.92
C GLN A 49 7.39 1.07 22.61
N ILE A 50 6.14 0.65 22.60
CA ILE A 50 5.23 0.76 21.45
C ILE A 50 4.03 1.65 21.78
N SER A 51 3.67 2.53 20.85
CA SER A 51 2.41 3.27 20.86
C SER A 51 1.73 3.18 19.51
N TRP A 52 0.40 3.15 19.51
CA TRP A 52 -0.40 3.04 18.30
C TRP A 52 -1.19 4.34 18.05
N GLU A 53 -1.32 4.73 16.79
CA GLU A 53 -2.18 5.82 16.34
C GLU A 53 -2.89 5.44 15.03
N HIS A 54 -3.99 6.15 14.74
CA HIS A 54 -4.58 6.15 13.40
C HIS A 54 -4.19 7.46 12.72
N ASP A 55 -3.66 7.38 11.49
CA ASP A 55 -3.39 8.57 10.71
C ASP A 55 -4.64 9.06 9.94
N VAL A 56 -4.50 10.15 9.19
CA VAL A 56 -5.62 10.77 8.45
C VAL A 56 -6.21 9.89 7.35
N PHE A 57 -5.51 8.81 6.98
CA PHE A 57 -5.97 7.81 6.01
C PHE A 57 -6.44 6.52 6.70
N ASP A 58 -6.68 6.58 8.02
CA ASP A 58 -7.11 5.46 8.86
C ASP A 58 -6.14 4.28 8.90
N ASN A 59 -4.85 4.51 8.60
CA ASN A 59 -3.84 3.48 8.77
C ASN A 59 -3.53 3.29 10.25
N SER A 60 -3.42 2.03 10.70
CA SER A 60 -2.92 1.71 12.03
C SER A 60 -1.39 1.78 12.05
N VAL A 61 -0.86 2.82 12.68
CA VAL A 61 0.58 3.12 12.71
C VAL A 61 1.15 2.79 14.08
N ALA A 62 2.14 1.89 14.12
CA ALA A 62 2.92 1.62 15.32
C ALA A 62 4.18 2.48 15.36
N HIS A 63 4.40 3.13 16.49
CA HIS A 63 5.62 3.87 16.79
C HIS A 63 6.44 3.11 17.81
N LEU A 64 7.70 2.82 17.48
CA LEU A 64 8.62 2.12 18.35
C LEU A 64 9.73 3.05 18.81
N ASN A 65 9.95 3.09 20.12
CA ASN A 65 11.09 3.77 20.73
C ASN A 65 11.98 2.73 21.42
N PHE A 66 13.23 2.65 20.98
CA PHE A 66 14.23 1.74 21.52
C PHE A 66 15.10 2.46 22.56
N THR A 67 15.48 1.74 23.62
CA THR A 67 16.27 2.30 24.72
C THR A 67 17.65 1.67 24.86
N GLU A 68 17.95 0.65 24.06
CA GLU A 68 19.20 -0.10 24.12
C GLU A 68 19.91 -0.18 22.76
N LYS A 69 21.23 -0.38 22.81
CA LYS A 69 22.02 -0.68 21.62
C LYS A 69 21.81 -2.13 21.23
N THR A 70 21.74 -2.39 19.93
CA THR A 70 21.60 -3.74 19.41
C THR A 70 22.48 -3.93 18.18
N ASP A 71 22.95 -5.14 17.96
CA ASP A 71 23.52 -5.58 16.68
C ASP A 71 22.47 -6.24 15.77
N GLU A 72 21.22 -6.35 16.23
CA GLU A 72 20.13 -6.99 15.49
C GLU A 72 18.77 -6.34 15.76
N LEU A 73 18.01 -6.09 14.70
CA LEU A 73 16.60 -5.68 14.76
C LEU A 73 15.75 -6.75 14.06
N ILE A 74 14.77 -7.29 14.77
CA ILE A 74 13.80 -8.24 14.25
C ILE A 74 12.40 -7.64 14.39
N ILE A 75 11.63 -7.63 13.31
CA ILE A 75 10.24 -7.19 13.29
C ILE A 75 9.44 -8.30 12.61
N THR A 76 8.56 -8.94 13.36
CA THR A 76 7.68 -10.00 12.87
C THR A 76 6.22 -9.61 13.09
N SER A 77 5.45 -9.55 12.00
CA SER A 77 4.00 -9.33 12.04
C SER A 77 3.27 -10.58 11.57
N ARG A 78 2.24 -11.00 12.31
CA ARG A 78 1.39 -12.14 11.97
C ARG A 78 -0.07 -11.73 11.89
N TYR A 79 -0.78 -12.27 10.90
CA TYR A 79 -2.19 -11.99 10.68
C TYR A 79 -2.94 -13.27 10.29
N GLU A 80 -4.07 -13.49 10.94
CA GLU A 80 -5.09 -14.43 10.47
C GLU A 80 -6.24 -13.63 9.88
N LEU A 81 -6.54 -13.86 8.61
CA LEU A 81 -7.46 -13.05 7.82
C LEU A 81 -8.56 -13.91 7.21
N GLU A 82 -9.75 -13.31 7.06
CA GLU A 82 -10.80 -13.82 6.20
C GLU A 82 -10.99 -12.90 5.01
N GLN A 83 -10.78 -13.44 3.81
CA GLN A 83 -11.03 -12.74 2.56
C GLN A 83 -12.35 -13.22 1.92
N PHE A 84 -13.16 -12.24 1.58
CA PHE A 84 -14.43 -12.36 0.86
C PHE A 84 -14.24 -11.74 -0.54
N ASN A 85 -15.05 -12.16 -1.50
CA ASN A 85 -14.96 -11.78 -2.93
C ASN A 85 -13.63 -12.18 -3.60
N LEU A 86 -13.65 -13.37 -4.21
CA LEU A 86 -12.48 -13.95 -4.90
C LEU A 86 -12.20 -13.35 -6.28
N ASN A 87 -13.16 -12.60 -6.86
CA ASN A 87 -12.98 -11.98 -8.16
C ASN A 87 -12.71 -10.47 -8.01
N PRO A 88 -11.46 -10.01 -8.12
CA PRO A 88 -11.13 -8.59 -8.05
C PRO A 88 -11.67 -7.78 -9.24
N PHE A 89 -12.22 -8.45 -10.27
CA PHE A 89 -12.82 -7.83 -11.45
C PHE A 89 -14.35 -7.87 -11.47
N ASP A 90 -14.99 -8.30 -10.38
CA ASP A 90 -16.45 -8.30 -10.26
C ASP A 90 -16.96 -6.92 -9.82
N PHE A 91 -16.70 -5.92 -10.66
CA PHE A 91 -17.16 -4.55 -10.48
C PHE A 91 -17.72 -3.99 -11.79
N VAL A 92 -18.61 -3.00 -11.66
CA VAL A 92 -19.17 -2.28 -12.81
C VAL A 92 -18.41 -0.97 -12.96
N MET A 93 -17.84 -0.75 -14.14
CA MET A 93 -17.28 0.55 -14.50
C MET A 93 -18.37 1.49 -14.98
N GLU A 94 -18.26 2.75 -14.58
CA GLU A 94 -19.06 3.82 -15.15
C GLU A 94 -18.76 3.98 -16.64
N ILE A 95 -19.79 4.28 -17.45
CA ILE A 95 -19.65 4.29 -18.92
C ILE A 95 -18.54 5.26 -19.37
N TYR A 96 -18.38 6.38 -18.67
CA TYR A 96 -17.43 7.43 -19.01
C TYR A 96 -15.97 7.05 -18.68
N THR A 97 -15.73 5.98 -17.92
CA THR A 97 -14.38 5.53 -17.53
C THR A 97 -13.85 4.38 -18.38
N ASN A 98 -14.59 3.93 -19.41
CA ASN A 98 -14.19 2.80 -20.25
C ASN A 98 -12.94 3.07 -21.12
N ASP A 99 -12.73 4.34 -21.48
CA ASP A 99 -11.69 4.77 -22.40
C ASP A 99 -10.80 5.82 -21.74
N LEU A 100 -9.48 5.63 -21.86
CA LEU A 100 -8.48 6.61 -21.45
C LEU A 100 -8.17 7.59 -22.59
N PRO A 101 -7.87 8.86 -22.26
CA PRO A 101 -8.06 9.48 -20.96
C PRO A 101 -9.55 9.83 -20.71
N PHE A 102 -9.98 9.81 -19.46
CA PHE A 102 -11.28 10.35 -19.04
C PHE A 102 -11.10 11.39 -17.93
N ALA A 103 -12.14 12.19 -17.70
CA ALA A 103 -12.19 13.16 -16.61
C ALA A 103 -13.16 12.68 -15.53
N TYR A 104 -12.73 12.74 -14.26
CA TYR A 104 -13.61 12.56 -13.10
C TYR A 104 -14.72 13.63 -13.11
N ARG A 105 -15.88 13.30 -12.53
CA ARG A 105 -17.11 14.11 -12.62
C ARG A 105 -17.70 14.39 -11.25
N GLY A 106 -18.40 15.51 -11.12
CA GLY A 106 -19.12 15.86 -9.89
C GLY A 106 -18.19 15.98 -8.69
N ASP A 107 -18.61 15.44 -7.56
CA ASP A 107 -17.88 15.51 -6.29
C ASP A 107 -16.55 14.74 -6.37
N ASP A 108 -16.47 13.66 -7.15
CA ASP A 108 -15.21 12.90 -7.35
C ASP A 108 -14.10 13.81 -7.91
N ALA A 109 -14.43 14.76 -8.80
CA ALA A 109 -13.43 15.66 -9.36
C ALA A 109 -12.86 16.62 -8.30
N ILE A 110 -13.67 16.99 -7.31
CA ILE A 110 -13.27 17.85 -6.19
C ILE A 110 -12.41 17.05 -5.22
N ASP A 111 -12.90 15.88 -4.79
CA ASP A 111 -12.25 15.03 -3.80
C ASP A 111 -10.91 14.47 -4.32
N LEU A 112 -10.84 14.16 -5.61
CA LEU A 112 -9.64 13.60 -6.22
C LEU A 112 -8.66 14.65 -6.75
N GLN A 113 -9.02 15.95 -6.74
CA GLN A 113 -8.17 17.02 -7.25
C GLN A 113 -6.71 16.97 -6.72
N PRO A 114 -6.46 16.70 -5.41
CA PRO A 114 -5.10 16.63 -4.88
C PRO A 114 -4.27 15.48 -5.48
N PHE A 115 -4.91 14.42 -5.95
CA PHE A 115 -4.27 13.23 -6.52
C PHE A 115 -4.04 13.32 -8.03
N MET A 116 -4.63 14.32 -8.71
CA MET A 116 -4.45 14.51 -10.15
C MET A 116 -3.15 15.27 -10.51
N GLN A 117 -2.47 15.84 -9.52
CA GLN A 117 -1.21 16.55 -9.72
C GLN A 117 -0.03 15.60 -9.49
N PRO A 118 0.99 15.58 -10.38
CA PRO A 118 2.20 14.81 -10.13
C PRO A 118 2.86 15.24 -8.81
N GLN A 119 3.02 14.29 -7.89
CA GLN A 119 3.72 14.55 -6.62
C GLN A 119 5.21 14.85 -6.84
N PHE A 120 5.79 14.26 -7.89
CA PHE A 120 7.18 14.44 -8.32
C PHE A 120 7.21 14.92 -9.77
N PRO A 121 7.06 16.23 -10.03
CA PRO A 121 7.02 16.79 -11.39
C PRO A 121 8.24 16.41 -12.25
N GLU A 122 9.41 16.24 -11.62
CA GLU A 122 10.63 15.81 -12.29
C GLU A 122 10.58 14.39 -12.88
N ALA A 123 9.70 13.53 -12.35
CA ALA A 123 9.54 12.15 -12.80
C ALA A 123 8.53 12.00 -13.94
N GLU A 124 7.77 13.06 -14.27
CA GLU A 124 6.64 12.99 -15.21
C GLU A 124 7.05 12.44 -16.58
N ALA A 125 8.17 12.92 -17.14
CA ALA A 125 8.67 12.44 -18.43
C ALA A 125 9.08 10.96 -18.39
N ALA A 126 9.71 10.51 -17.31
CA ALA A 126 10.14 9.12 -17.16
C ALA A 126 8.94 8.18 -17.01
N VAL A 127 7.92 8.59 -16.24
CA VAL A 127 6.67 7.83 -16.09
C VAL A 127 5.92 7.79 -17.42
N GLY A 128 5.83 8.90 -18.16
CA GLY A 128 5.21 8.94 -19.47
C GLY A 128 5.86 7.98 -20.48
N GLU A 129 7.19 7.95 -20.54
CA GLU A 129 7.93 7.00 -21.38
C GLU A 129 7.70 5.54 -20.97
N TRP A 130 7.63 5.27 -19.67
CA TRP A 130 7.31 3.93 -19.15
C TRP A 130 5.88 3.50 -19.48
N LEU A 131 4.93 4.44 -19.52
CA LEU A 131 3.52 4.19 -19.84
C LEU A 131 3.26 3.99 -21.34
N ARG A 132 4.11 4.53 -22.21
CA ARG A 132 3.95 4.53 -23.67
C ARG A 132 3.67 3.14 -24.28
N PRO A 133 4.27 2.02 -23.83
CA PRO A 133 3.97 0.69 -24.36
C PRO A 133 2.54 0.20 -24.08
N PHE A 134 1.84 0.78 -23.12
CA PHE A 134 0.49 0.37 -22.70
C PHE A 134 -0.63 1.19 -23.36
N LEU A 135 -0.29 2.18 -24.18
CA LEU A 135 -1.22 3.10 -24.82
C LEU A 135 -1.04 3.11 -26.34
N ASP A 136 -2.05 3.58 -27.07
CA ASP A 136 -1.95 3.85 -28.50
C ASP A 136 -1.07 5.09 -28.79
N ALA A 137 -0.83 5.36 -30.08
CA ALA A 137 0.01 6.48 -30.51
C ALA A 137 -0.54 7.85 -30.08
N GLU A 138 -1.83 7.95 -29.78
CA GLU A 138 -2.49 9.15 -29.28
C GLU A 138 -2.65 9.15 -27.74
N GLY A 139 -2.06 8.18 -27.04
CA GLY A 139 -2.14 8.08 -25.58
C GLY A 139 -3.48 7.53 -25.06
N ARG A 140 -4.24 6.82 -25.90
CA ARG A 140 -5.55 6.25 -25.56
C ARG A 140 -5.45 4.75 -25.32
N GLY A 141 -6.42 4.22 -24.60
CA GLY A 141 -6.53 2.78 -24.34
C GLY A 141 -7.83 2.44 -23.63
N LYS A 142 -8.17 1.15 -23.57
CA LYS A 142 -9.24 0.68 -22.69
C LYS A 142 -8.73 0.69 -21.25
N THR A 143 -9.48 1.32 -20.36
CA THR A 143 -9.03 1.53 -18.97
C THR A 143 -8.68 0.23 -18.27
N LEU A 144 -9.54 -0.80 -18.38
CA LEU A 144 -9.30 -2.08 -17.74
C LEU A 144 -8.06 -2.80 -18.31
N ASP A 145 -7.92 -2.82 -19.64
CA ASP A 145 -6.78 -3.45 -20.31
C ASP A 145 -5.47 -2.76 -19.92
N PHE A 146 -5.48 -1.42 -19.86
CA PHE A 146 -4.35 -0.63 -19.38
C PHE A 146 -3.97 -1.00 -17.94
N LEU A 147 -4.93 -0.99 -17.01
CA LEU A 147 -4.68 -1.31 -15.59
C LEU A 147 -4.15 -2.74 -15.38
N LEU A 148 -4.69 -3.71 -16.14
CA LEU A 148 -4.22 -5.10 -16.10
C LEU A 148 -2.79 -5.23 -16.61
N ALA A 149 -2.48 -4.57 -17.71
CA ALA A 149 -1.16 -4.62 -18.32
C ALA A 149 -0.09 -3.95 -17.44
N THR A 150 -0.40 -2.78 -16.85
CA THR A 150 0.54 -2.08 -15.96
C THR A 150 0.82 -2.83 -14.67
N ASN A 151 -0.17 -3.52 -14.10
CA ASN A 151 0.01 -4.32 -12.87
C ASN A 151 0.78 -5.63 -13.10
N SER A 152 1.00 -6.01 -14.36
CA SER A 152 1.71 -7.24 -14.74
C SER A 152 3.13 -6.98 -15.25
N ALA A 153 3.55 -5.71 -15.33
CA ALA A 153 4.84 -5.26 -15.84
C ALA A 153 5.91 -5.23 -14.74
#